data_AF-A0A109RUX2-F1
#
_entry.id   AF-A0A109RUX2-F1
#
_cell.length_a   1.000
_cell.length_b   1.000
_cell.length_c   1.000
_cell.angle_alpha   90.00
_cell.angle_beta   90.00
_cell.angle_gamma   90.00
#
_symmetry.space_group_name_H-M   'P 1'
#
loop_
_entity.id
_entity.type
_entity.pdbx_description
1 polymer ?
#
loop_
_entity_poly.entity_id
_entity_poly.type
_entity_poly.pdbx_seq_one_letter_code
_entity_poly.pdbx_strand_id
1 'polypeptide(L)'
;MAKVSGQKFTVLKDKKTVVTRAGLWKVPHNTSDDEIYLELGRYNKPKDWTSTEVAELDDPKSELTLTGEEFSNLISFIQENYEPFKSGTKAFIPLDNPYDISVADQIRQLLNLDDRQRMLDFLIKNDVIPRDLEIGLAHAKRSRAIDEFNAMLELDLAEHNWQKWFEINSWVLGTDFVKVLDERTIDTANISDFLMQSYDGFLDIVEIKRPEGGLKFWQSSLDHGNYIPHSDLIKAITQASIYIYEVEREADSHKFFERVGGVRTIKPRCTLIYGRSNSWNSEQQEAFRILNSSYHNLTIMTFDHVLERAKRILGQN
;
A
#
# COMPACT_ATOMS: atom_id res chain seq x y z
N MET A 1 -2.85 46.62 46.30
CA MET A 1 -3.36 46.36 44.94
C MET A 1 -2.18 46.48 43.99
N ALA A 2 -1.82 45.42 43.27
CA ALA A 2 -0.76 45.49 42.27
C ALA A 2 -1.13 46.55 41.23
N LYS A 3 -0.22 47.48 40.94
CA LYS A 3 -0.44 48.52 39.93
C LYS A 3 -0.44 47.85 38.56
N VAL A 4 -1.59 47.79 37.91
CA VAL A 4 -1.70 47.40 36.51
C VAL A 4 -0.88 48.39 35.68
N SER A 5 0.02 47.88 34.83
CA SER A 5 0.91 48.72 34.02
C SER A 5 0.91 48.28 32.55
N GLY A 6 1.28 49.18 31.64
CA GLY A 6 1.42 48.85 30.22
C GLY A 6 0.11 48.53 29.48
N GLN A 7 -1.00 49.15 29.88
CA GLN A 7 -2.31 48.95 29.25
C GLN A 7 -2.29 49.37 27.77
N LYS A 8 -2.78 48.50 26.89
CA LYS A 8 -3.03 48.80 25.47
C LYS A 8 -4.44 48.36 25.12
N PHE A 9 -5.18 49.25 24.47
CA PHE A 9 -6.53 48.95 24.01
C PHE A 9 -6.67 49.18 22.52
N THR A 10 -7.52 48.38 21.88
CA THR A 10 -7.93 48.57 20.49
C THR A 10 -9.43 48.35 20.32
N VAL A 11 -10.02 49.01 19.34
CA VAL A 11 -11.42 48.80 18.95
C VAL A 11 -11.45 47.71 17.87
N LEU A 12 -12.08 46.58 18.17
CA LEU A 12 -12.25 45.48 17.23
C LEU A 12 -13.43 45.73 16.28
N LYS A 13 -14.49 46.39 16.77
CA LYS A 13 -15.68 46.70 15.99
C LYS A 13 -16.45 47.86 16.59
N ASP A 14 -16.81 48.81 15.74
CA ASP A 14 -17.66 49.94 16.14
C ASP A 14 -19.05 49.86 15.47
N LYS A 15 -20.13 49.91 16.26
CA LYS A 15 -21.53 49.95 15.79
C LYS A 15 -22.25 51.17 16.37
N LYS A 16 -23.47 51.44 15.88
CA LYS A 16 -24.28 52.59 16.30
C LYS A 16 -24.52 52.67 17.82
N THR A 17 -24.70 51.53 18.49
CA THR A 17 -25.08 51.48 19.92
C THR A 17 -24.12 50.66 20.79
N VAL A 18 -23.12 49.99 20.19
CA VAL A 18 -22.21 49.07 20.92
C VAL A 18 -20.82 49.17 20.32
N VAL A 19 -19.79 49.13 21.16
CA VAL A 19 -18.37 49.01 20.76
C VAL A 19 -17.83 47.68 21.27
N THR A 20 -17.12 46.94 20.42
CA THR A 20 -16.33 45.76 20.83
C THR A 20 -14.86 46.17 20.95
N ARG A 21 -14.23 45.87 22.09
CA ARG A 21 -12.84 46.25 22.39
C ARG A 21 -12.01 45.03 22.80
N ALA A 22 -10.71 45.15 22.58
CA ALA A 22 -9.71 44.28 23.18
C ALA A 22 -8.75 45.12 24.04
N GLY A 23 -8.44 44.64 25.24
CA GLY A 23 -7.49 45.23 26.16
C GLY A 23 -6.39 44.24 26.52
N LEU A 24 -5.15 44.70 26.55
CA LEU A 24 -4.03 43.98 27.13
C LEU A 24 -3.48 44.78 28.29
N TRP A 25 -3.15 44.11 29.38
CA TRP A 25 -2.42 44.74 30.48
C TRP A 25 -1.51 43.76 31.18
N LYS A 26 -0.52 44.32 31.88
CA LYS A 26 0.48 43.58 32.61
C LYS A 26 0.19 43.66 34.10
N VAL A 27 0.13 42.49 34.75
CA VAL A 27 -0.02 42.34 36.19
C VAL A 27 1.34 41.92 36.76
N PRO A 28 2.03 42.83 37.49
CA PRO A 28 3.33 42.49 38.04
C PRO A 28 3.22 41.61 39.28
N HIS A 29 4.09 40.62 39.40
CA HIS A 29 4.17 39.71 40.53
C HIS A 29 5.52 39.84 41.25
N ASN A 30 5.51 39.77 42.59
CA ASN A 30 6.74 39.89 43.38
C ASN A 30 7.54 38.58 43.45
N THR A 31 6.90 37.45 43.11
CA THR A 31 7.41 36.09 43.34
C THR A 31 7.44 35.24 42.07
N SER A 32 6.94 35.76 40.96
CA SER A 32 6.89 35.10 39.65
C SER A 32 7.07 36.14 38.55
N ASP A 33 7.25 35.67 37.32
CA ASP A 33 7.22 36.55 36.17
C ASP A 33 5.88 37.28 36.07
N ASP A 34 5.93 38.47 35.48
CA ASP A 34 4.75 39.28 35.28
C ASP A 34 3.79 38.63 34.27
N GLU A 35 2.50 38.64 34.59
CA GLU A 35 1.48 38.03 33.75
C GLU A 35 0.86 39.06 32.80
N ILE A 36 0.48 38.62 31.60
CA ILE A 36 -0.23 39.43 30.61
C ILE A 36 -1.66 38.90 30.50
N TYR A 37 -2.62 39.80 30.64
CA TYR A 37 -4.05 39.49 30.59
C TYR A 37 -4.63 40.02 29.28
N LEU A 38 -5.59 39.30 28.70
CA LEU A 38 -6.39 39.74 27.56
C LEU A 38 -7.85 39.89 27.98
N GLU A 39 -8.44 41.05 27.71
CA GLU A 39 -9.86 41.30 27.89
C GLU A 39 -10.54 41.52 26.54
N LEU A 40 -11.67 40.86 26.35
CA LEU A 40 -12.53 41.02 25.19
C LEU A 40 -13.93 41.41 25.68
N GLY A 41 -14.31 42.65 25.40
CA GLY A 41 -15.55 43.23 25.91
C GLY A 41 -16.43 43.85 24.84
N ARG A 42 -17.75 43.83 25.07
CA ARG A 42 -18.73 44.63 24.33
C ARG A 42 -19.39 45.61 25.29
N TYR A 43 -19.37 46.88 24.94
CA TYR A 43 -19.85 47.98 25.78
C TYR A 43 -20.93 48.77 25.05
N ASN A 44 -22.00 49.16 25.75
CA ASN A 44 -23.06 49.99 25.17
C ASN A 44 -22.57 51.44 25.05
N LYS A 45 -22.80 52.10 23.91
CA LYS A 45 -22.46 53.52 23.78
C LYS A 45 -23.37 54.39 24.66
N PRO A 46 -22.81 55.34 25.44
CA PRO A 46 -23.56 56.42 26.06
C PRO A 46 -24.37 57.22 25.03
N LYS A 47 -25.45 57.87 25.49
CA LYS A 47 -26.36 58.63 24.61
C LYS A 47 -25.67 59.77 23.85
N ASP A 48 -24.55 60.29 24.37
CA ASP A 48 -23.79 61.42 23.82
C ASP A 48 -22.37 61.04 23.35
N TRP A 49 -22.17 59.77 22.97
CA TRP A 49 -20.86 59.23 22.59
C TRP A 49 -20.27 59.92 21.34
N THR A 50 -19.10 60.55 21.49
CA THR A 50 -18.35 61.14 20.38
C THR A 50 -17.25 60.20 19.87
N SER A 51 -16.93 60.25 18.57
CA SER A 51 -16.07 59.26 17.88
C SER A 51 -14.58 59.26 18.28
N THR A 52 -14.18 60.13 19.22
CA THR A 52 -12.79 60.32 19.65
C THR A 52 -12.48 59.77 21.04
N GLU A 53 -13.48 59.33 21.80
CA GLU A 53 -13.27 58.79 23.15
C GLU A 53 -12.99 57.29 23.12
N VAL A 54 -12.15 56.83 24.05
CA VAL A 54 -11.94 55.41 24.32
C VAL A 54 -12.94 55.02 25.41
N ALA A 55 -13.86 54.10 25.09
CA ALA A 55 -15.02 53.79 25.93
C ALA A 55 -14.65 53.02 27.19
N GLU A 56 -14.04 53.66 28.18
CA GLU A 56 -13.97 53.12 29.55
C GLU A 56 -15.37 53.25 30.15
N LEU A 57 -16.17 52.21 30.00
CA LEU A 57 -17.52 52.12 30.52
C LEU A 57 -17.56 50.97 31.51
N ASP A 58 -17.83 51.29 32.77
CA ASP A 58 -17.91 50.35 33.89
C ASP A 58 -19.10 49.36 33.79
N ASP A 59 -19.85 49.37 32.68
CA ASP A 59 -21.04 48.53 32.45
C ASP A 59 -20.95 47.78 31.11
N PRO A 60 -20.15 46.71 31.02
CA PRO A 60 -20.08 45.88 29.83
C PRO A 60 -21.40 45.15 29.60
N LYS A 61 -21.85 45.12 28.35
CA LYS A 61 -22.94 44.24 27.92
C LYS A 61 -22.53 42.76 28.01
N SER A 62 -21.25 42.48 27.77
CA SER A 62 -20.63 41.16 27.92
C SER A 62 -19.11 41.32 27.92
N GLU A 63 -18.41 40.69 28.85
CA GLU A 63 -16.96 40.76 28.99
C GLU A 63 -16.38 39.39 29.33
N LEU A 64 -15.19 39.11 28.81
CA LEU A 64 -14.39 37.93 29.12
C LEU A 64 -12.94 38.35 29.30
N THR A 65 -12.37 38.03 30.44
CA THR A 65 -10.96 38.28 30.76
C THR A 65 -10.24 36.95 30.84
N LEU A 66 -9.24 36.77 29.97
CA LEU A 66 -8.34 35.63 29.99
C LEU A 66 -7.12 35.97 30.84
N THR A 67 -6.85 35.12 31.82
CA THR A 67 -5.64 35.14 32.66
C THR A 67 -4.39 34.78 31.86
N GLY A 68 -3.20 34.87 32.46
CA GLY A 68 -1.93 34.60 31.77
C GLY A 68 -1.86 33.21 31.12
N GLU A 69 -2.32 32.16 31.80
CA GLU A 69 -2.37 30.79 31.26
C GLU A 69 -3.40 30.67 30.13
N GLU A 70 -4.62 31.14 30.33
CA GLU A 70 -5.69 31.09 29.33
C GLU A 70 -5.33 31.89 28.07
N PHE A 71 -4.70 33.05 28.24
CA PHE A 71 -4.23 33.87 27.13
C PHE A 71 -3.11 33.17 26.36
N SER A 72 -2.14 32.56 27.05
CA SER A 72 -1.07 31.80 26.41
C SER A 72 -1.62 30.62 25.60
N ASN A 73 -2.57 29.87 26.18
CA ASN A 73 -3.23 28.75 25.50
C ASN A 73 -4.03 29.22 24.27
N LEU A 74 -4.70 30.38 24.33
CA LEU A 74 -5.39 30.96 23.19
C LEU A 74 -4.41 31.35 22.06
N ILE A 75 -3.26 31.93 22.41
CA ILE A 75 -2.23 32.30 21.42
C ILE A 75 -1.71 31.05 20.71
N SER A 76 -1.36 29.99 21.44
CA SER A 76 -0.93 28.72 20.84
C SER A 76 -2.00 28.15 19.89
N PHE A 77 -3.26 28.09 20.34
CA PHE A 77 -4.36 27.62 19.50
C PHE A 77 -4.51 28.42 18.19
N ILE A 78 -4.46 29.76 18.26
CA ILE A 78 -4.58 30.61 17.07
C ILE A 78 -3.38 30.42 16.14
N GLN A 79 -2.16 30.39 16.68
CA GLN A 79 -0.94 30.21 15.90
C GLN A 79 -0.94 28.87 15.15
N GLU A 80 -1.42 27.80 15.79
CA GLU A 80 -1.52 26.48 15.19
C GLU A 80 -2.63 26.37 14.13
N ASN A 81 -3.76 27.09 14.28
CA ASN A 81 -4.98 26.81 13.51
C ASN A 81 -5.46 27.92 12.55
N TYR A 82 -4.94 29.15 12.65
CA TYR A 82 -5.51 30.30 11.94
C TYR A 82 -5.40 30.22 10.40
N GLU A 83 -4.20 30.01 9.85
CA GLU A 83 -4.00 29.93 8.40
C GLU A 83 -4.67 28.69 7.76
N PRO A 84 -4.65 27.49 8.38
CA PRO A 84 -5.45 26.34 7.94
C PRO A 84 -6.95 26.65 7.86
N PHE A 85 -7.52 27.27 8.89
CA PHE A 85 -8.96 27.59 8.93
C PHE A 85 -9.34 28.63 7.86
N LYS A 86 -8.51 29.66 7.68
CA LYS A 86 -8.70 30.71 6.66
C LYS A 86 -8.73 30.15 5.23
N SER A 87 -8.04 29.05 4.97
CA SER A 87 -8.01 28.38 3.67
C SER A 87 -9.20 27.43 3.44
N GLY A 88 -10.13 27.31 4.39
CA GLY A 88 -11.29 26.40 4.32
C GLY A 88 -10.92 24.93 4.47
N THR A 89 -9.69 24.65 4.93
CA THR A 89 -9.11 23.32 4.97
C THR A 89 -9.61 22.56 6.21
N LYS A 90 -10.16 21.36 6.01
CA LYS A 90 -10.71 20.52 7.09
C LYS A 90 -9.67 19.62 7.77
N ALA A 91 -8.55 19.35 7.10
CA ALA A 91 -7.44 18.52 7.60
C ALA A 91 -6.13 18.93 6.92
N PHE A 92 -5.01 18.91 7.64
CA PHE A 92 -3.68 19.27 7.11
C PHE A 92 -2.64 18.22 7.51
N ILE A 93 -1.63 18.05 6.65
CA ILE A 93 -0.48 17.19 6.91
C ILE A 93 0.67 18.08 7.43
N PRO A 94 1.09 17.97 8.70
CA PRO A 94 2.23 18.69 9.23
C PRO A 94 3.53 18.25 8.54
N LEU A 95 4.32 19.21 8.04
CA LEU A 95 5.60 18.96 7.37
C LEU A 95 6.80 19.06 8.30
N ASP A 96 6.62 19.62 9.49
CA ASP A 96 7.60 19.72 10.58
C ASP A 96 7.75 18.39 11.34
N ASN A 97 6.70 17.57 11.38
CA ASN A 97 6.74 16.20 11.90
C ASN A 97 6.03 15.19 10.97
N PRO A 98 6.55 14.96 9.75
CA PRO A 98 5.84 14.22 8.70
C PRO A 98 5.81 12.69 8.91
N TYR A 99 6.55 12.17 9.89
CA TYR A 99 6.67 10.72 10.14
C TYR A 99 5.90 10.24 11.37
N ASP A 100 5.05 11.09 11.95
CA ASP A 100 4.14 10.69 13.01
C ASP A 100 3.09 9.68 12.50
N ILE A 101 2.67 8.75 13.35
CA ILE A 101 1.68 7.73 12.97
C ILE A 101 0.34 8.33 12.53
N SER A 102 -0.05 9.47 13.13
CA SER A 102 -1.28 10.19 12.75
C SER A 102 -1.21 10.73 11.33
N VAL A 103 -0.03 11.15 10.86
CA VAL A 103 0.19 11.58 9.46
C VAL A 103 0.00 10.41 8.50
N ALA A 104 0.51 9.22 8.86
CA ALA A 104 0.31 8.03 8.05
C ALA A 104 -1.19 7.66 7.93
N ASP A 105 -1.97 7.83 9.00
CA ASP A 105 -3.41 7.60 8.98
C ASP A 105 -4.14 8.63 8.09
N GLN A 106 -3.76 9.90 8.14
CA GLN A 106 -4.32 10.94 7.26
C GLN A 106 -4.00 10.66 5.79
N ILE A 107 -2.76 10.30 5.47
CA ILE A 107 -2.35 9.91 4.11
C ILE A 107 -3.15 8.68 3.65
N ARG A 108 -3.34 7.67 4.51
CA ARG A 108 -4.16 6.49 4.17
C ARG A 108 -5.61 6.86 3.90
N GLN A 109 -6.21 7.75 4.68
CA GLN A 109 -7.59 8.21 4.44
C GLN A 109 -7.69 8.96 3.11
N LEU A 110 -6.74 9.85 2.80
CA LEU A 110 -6.69 10.58 1.53
C LEU A 110 -6.56 9.65 0.33
N LEU A 111 -5.69 8.64 0.41
CA LEU A 111 -5.44 7.69 -0.68
C LEU A 111 -6.56 6.65 -0.84
N ASN A 112 -7.36 6.38 0.20
CA ASN A 112 -8.45 5.40 0.19
C ASN A 112 -9.84 6.02 -0.07
N LEU A 113 -9.92 7.27 -0.51
CA LEU A 113 -11.19 7.86 -0.95
C LEU A 113 -11.82 7.00 -2.05
N ASP A 114 -13.16 6.99 -2.11
CA ASP A 114 -13.96 6.07 -2.93
C ASP A 114 -13.62 6.07 -4.44
N ASP A 115 -12.91 7.09 -4.92
CA ASP A 115 -12.48 7.24 -6.31
C ASP A 115 -10.95 6.99 -6.48
N ARG A 116 -10.55 5.72 -6.30
CA ARG A 116 -9.14 5.29 -6.44
C ARG A 116 -8.54 5.61 -7.81
N GLN A 117 -9.33 5.50 -8.88
CA GLN A 117 -8.82 5.73 -10.25
C GLN A 117 -8.49 7.21 -10.44
N ARG A 118 -9.41 8.11 -10.09
CA ARG A 118 -9.16 9.55 -10.19
C ARG A 118 -8.01 9.99 -9.29
N MET A 119 -7.86 9.37 -8.11
CA MET A 119 -6.74 9.63 -7.22
C MET A 119 -5.42 9.21 -7.86
N LEU A 120 -5.35 8.01 -8.44
CA LEU A 120 -4.17 7.54 -9.15
C LEU A 120 -3.80 8.46 -10.32
N ASP A 121 -4.78 8.81 -11.15
CA ASP A 121 -4.59 9.73 -12.28
C ASP A 121 -4.09 11.11 -11.82
N PHE A 122 -4.62 11.60 -10.70
CA PHE A 122 -4.18 12.85 -10.09
C PHE A 122 -2.72 12.78 -9.63
N LEU A 123 -2.33 11.71 -8.92
CA LEU A 123 -0.97 11.53 -8.42
C LEU A 123 0.04 11.44 -9.57
N ILE A 124 -0.29 10.69 -10.62
CA ILE A 124 0.56 10.51 -11.80
C ILE A 124 0.67 11.82 -12.59
N LYS A 125 -0.46 12.47 -12.91
CA LYS A 125 -0.48 13.68 -13.74
C LYS A 125 0.29 14.84 -13.12
N ASN A 126 0.35 14.92 -11.79
CA ASN A 126 1.01 16.00 -11.07
C ASN A 126 2.38 15.60 -10.50
N ASP A 127 2.92 14.44 -10.90
CA ASP A 127 4.24 13.96 -10.46
C ASP A 127 4.41 13.98 -8.92
N VAL A 128 3.35 13.61 -8.19
CA VAL A 128 3.32 13.68 -6.72
C VAL A 128 4.24 12.63 -6.09
N ILE A 129 4.43 11.51 -6.77
CA ILE A 129 5.30 10.41 -6.34
C ILE A 129 6.58 10.47 -7.17
N PRO A 130 7.71 10.90 -6.58
CA PRO A 130 8.98 10.90 -7.30
C PRO A 130 9.33 9.50 -7.78
N ARG A 131 9.94 9.41 -8.97
CA ARG A 131 10.32 8.13 -9.60
C ARG A 131 11.13 7.21 -8.67
N ASP A 132 12.08 7.76 -7.92
CA ASP A 132 12.91 6.96 -7.01
C ASP A 132 12.09 6.36 -5.85
N LEU A 133 11.06 7.08 -5.39
CA LEU A 133 10.12 6.58 -4.38
C LEU A 133 9.25 5.47 -4.95
N GLU A 134 8.75 5.60 -6.18
CA GLU A 134 7.98 4.55 -6.85
C GLU A 134 8.80 3.24 -6.96
N ILE A 135 10.05 3.36 -7.45
CA ILE A 135 10.97 2.22 -7.56
C ILE A 135 11.28 1.63 -6.18
N GLY A 136 11.56 2.48 -5.18
CA GLY A 136 11.82 2.05 -3.81
C GLY A 136 10.64 1.31 -3.17
N LEU A 137 9.41 1.78 -3.37
CA LEU A 137 8.19 1.14 -2.88
C LEU A 137 7.96 -0.22 -3.55
N ALA A 138 8.13 -0.30 -4.88
CA ALA A 138 8.02 -1.55 -5.62
C ALA A 138 9.07 -2.57 -5.16
N HIS A 139 10.33 -2.13 -5.00
CA HIS A 139 11.41 -2.96 -4.49
C HIS A 139 11.12 -3.45 -3.06
N ALA A 140 10.70 -2.57 -2.15
CA ALA A 140 10.36 -2.94 -0.77
C ALA A 140 9.17 -3.92 -0.69
N LYS A 141 8.15 -3.75 -1.55
CA LYS A 141 7.02 -4.69 -1.64
C LYS A 141 7.49 -6.08 -2.10
N ARG A 142 8.31 -6.15 -3.14
CA ARG A 142 8.87 -7.41 -3.64
C ARG A 142 9.79 -8.08 -2.63
N SER A 143 10.62 -7.31 -1.91
CA SER A 143 11.47 -7.85 -0.84
C SER A 143 10.62 -8.52 0.25
N ARG A 144 9.56 -7.84 0.72
CA ARG A 144 8.64 -8.42 1.70
C ARG A 144 7.94 -9.69 1.19
N ALA A 145 7.61 -9.73 -0.10
CA ALA A 145 7.03 -10.93 -0.70
C ALA A 145 8.03 -12.11 -0.70
N ILE A 146 9.33 -11.86 -0.94
CA ILE A 146 10.37 -12.89 -0.79
C ILE A 146 10.49 -13.36 0.66
N ASP A 147 10.47 -12.44 1.63
CA ASP A 147 10.52 -12.80 3.05
C ASP A 147 9.31 -13.68 3.44
N GLU A 148 8.11 -13.30 2.97
CA GLU A 148 6.88 -14.09 3.11
C GLU A 148 7.02 -15.47 2.45
N PHE A 149 7.57 -15.56 1.23
CA PHE A 149 7.82 -16.83 0.55
C PHE A 149 8.72 -17.73 1.41
N ASN A 150 9.84 -17.22 1.92
CA ASN A 150 10.73 -18.00 2.79
C ASN A 150 10.00 -18.49 4.04
N ALA A 151 9.19 -17.63 4.68
CA ALA A 151 8.42 -18.04 5.84
C ALA A 151 7.38 -19.12 5.50
N MET A 152 6.69 -19.00 4.36
CA MET A 152 5.73 -20.00 3.87
C MET A 152 6.39 -21.35 3.58
N LEU A 153 7.64 -21.36 3.12
CA LEU A 153 8.41 -22.58 2.84
C LEU A 153 8.74 -23.40 4.08
N GLU A 154 8.70 -22.80 5.28
CA GLU A 154 8.92 -23.47 6.57
C GLU A 154 7.61 -23.99 7.17
N LEU A 155 6.47 -23.79 6.50
CA LEU A 155 5.15 -24.17 6.96
C LEU A 155 4.55 -25.25 6.03
N ASP A 156 3.84 -26.23 6.59
CA ASP A 156 3.04 -27.18 5.80
C ASP A 156 1.70 -26.55 5.36
N LEU A 157 1.80 -25.59 4.44
CA LEU A 157 0.65 -24.89 3.90
C LEU A 157 -0.07 -25.74 2.84
N ALA A 158 -1.40 -25.65 2.85
CA ALA A 158 -2.22 -26.18 1.77
C ALA A 158 -1.97 -25.43 0.45
N GLU A 159 -2.17 -26.13 -0.68
CA GLU A 159 -1.92 -25.63 -2.05
C GLU A 159 -2.62 -24.29 -2.35
N HIS A 160 -3.85 -24.09 -1.87
CA HIS A 160 -4.59 -22.85 -2.08
C HIS A 160 -3.90 -21.60 -1.50
N ASN A 161 -3.09 -21.74 -0.44
CA ASN A 161 -2.32 -20.62 0.10
C ASN A 161 -1.22 -20.21 -0.89
N TRP A 162 -0.57 -21.19 -1.52
CA TRP A 162 0.43 -20.96 -2.55
C TRP A 162 -0.18 -20.33 -3.79
N GLN A 163 -1.33 -20.85 -4.25
CA GLN A 163 -2.07 -20.28 -5.38
C GLN A 163 -2.34 -18.78 -5.13
N LYS A 164 -2.96 -18.42 -4.00
CA LYS A 164 -3.24 -17.02 -3.66
C LYS A 164 -1.98 -16.14 -3.62
N TRP A 165 -0.89 -16.68 -3.10
CA TRP A 165 0.38 -15.95 -3.05
C TRP A 165 0.94 -15.69 -4.46
N PHE A 166 0.90 -16.68 -5.37
CA PHE A 166 1.34 -16.56 -6.76
C PHE A 166 0.47 -15.61 -7.58
N GLU A 167 -0.83 -15.53 -7.33
CA GLU A 167 -1.72 -14.55 -7.98
C GLU A 167 -1.27 -13.11 -7.71
N ILE A 168 -0.94 -12.82 -6.44
CA ILE A 168 -0.52 -11.49 -5.99
C ILE A 168 0.92 -11.18 -6.46
N ASN A 169 1.77 -12.20 -6.53
CA ASN A 169 3.21 -12.07 -6.74
C ASN A 169 3.69 -12.73 -8.05
N SER A 170 2.86 -12.75 -9.09
CA SER A 170 3.14 -13.43 -10.38
C SER A 170 4.44 -13.01 -11.06
N TRP A 171 4.97 -11.82 -10.74
CA TRP A 171 6.28 -11.34 -11.17
C TRP A 171 7.44 -12.30 -10.86
N VAL A 172 7.32 -13.16 -9.83
CA VAL A 172 8.35 -14.17 -9.53
C VAL A 172 8.49 -15.24 -10.60
N LEU A 173 7.46 -15.42 -11.42
CA LEU A 173 7.50 -16.35 -12.53
C LEU A 173 8.37 -15.78 -13.66
N GLY A 174 8.66 -14.47 -13.69
CA GLY A 174 9.62 -13.87 -14.61
C GLY A 174 8.98 -12.89 -15.59
N THR A 175 9.79 -12.38 -16.52
CA THR A 175 9.38 -11.37 -17.51
C THR A 175 8.50 -11.94 -18.61
N ASP A 176 8.43 -13.26 -18.73
CA ASP A 176 7.58 -13.92 -19.72
C ASP A 176 6.09 -13.80 -19.37
N PHE A 177 5.75 -13.23 -18.21
CA PHE A 177 4.39 -13.16 -17.68
C PHE A 177 3.87 -11.73 -17.65
N VAL A 178 2.75 -11.47 -18.34
CA VAL A 178 2.13 -10.14 -18.44
C VAL A 178 0.99 -10.00 -17.45
N LYS A 179 0.07 -10.98 -17.43
CA LYS A 179 -1.17 -10.88 -16.67
C LYS A 179 -1.73 -12.26 -16.33
N VAL A 180 -2.13 -12.44 -15.08
CA VAL A 180 -2.98 -13.57 -14.64
C VAL A 180 -4.41 -13.30 -15.08
N LEU A 181 -5.06 -14.28 -15.71
CA LEU A 181 -6.44 -14.19 -16.15
C LEU A 181 -7.38 -14.60 -15.02
N ASP A 182 -8.57 -13.99 -14.98
CA ASP A 182 -9.61 -14.37 -14.01
C ASP A 182 -10.19 -15.77 -14.33
N GLU A 183 -10.10 -16.19 -15.60
CA GLU A 183 -10.50 -17.52 -16.06
C GLU A 183 -9.46 -18.57 -15.68
N ARG A 184 -9.94 -19.71 -15.18
CA ARG A 184 -9.14 -20.89 -14.81
C ARG A 184 -9.63 -22.17 -15.45
N THR A 185 -10.91 -22.17 -15.83
CA THR A 185 -11.58 -23.29 -16.46
C THR A 185 -11.21 -23.31 -17.93
N ILE A 186 -10.55 -24.38 -18.34
CA ILE A 186 -10.26 -24.64 -19.75
C ILE A 186 -11.54 -25.20 -20.38
N ASP A 187 -12.03 -26.31 -19.82
CA ASP A 187 -13.28 -26.97 -20.19
C ASP A 187 -14.06 -27.43 -18.94
N THR A 188 -15.14 -28.20 -19.13
CA THR A 188 -16.00 -28.67 -18.03
C THR A 188 -15.32 -29.57 -16.98
N ALA A 189 -14.19 -30.19 -17.32
CA ALA A 189 -13.47 -31.16 -16.49
C ALA A 189 -12.08 -30.67 -16.05
N ASN A 190 -11.50 -29.70 -16.76
CA ASN A 190 -10.12 -29.26 -16.61
C ASN A 190 -10.08 -27.81 -16.09
N ILE A 191 -9.69 -27.68 -14.82
CA ILE A 191 -9.51 -26.41 -14.12
C ILE A 191 -8.04 -26.32 -13.72
N SER A 192 -7.32 -25.40 -14.36
CA SER A 192 -5.93 -25.09 -14.03
C SER A 192 -5.85 -24.21 -12.79
N ASP A 193 -4.67 -24.15 -12.17
CA ASP A 193 -4.45 -23.16 -11.10
C ASP A 193 -4.48 -21.74 -11.65
N PHE A 194 -3.77 -21.52 -12.77
CA PHE A 194 -3.78 -20.25 -13.50
C PHE A 194 -3.76 -20.44 -15.01
N LEU A 195 -4.55 -19.62 -15.70
CA LEU A 195 -4.28 -19.20 -17.06
C LEU A 195 -3.66 -17.81 -17.04
N MET A 196 -2.69 -17.56 -17.91
CA MET A 196 -2.05 -16.26 -18.01
C MET A 196 -1.72 -15.89 -19.43
N GLN A 197 -1.60 -14.59 -19.65
CA GLN A 197 -1.03 -14.06 -20.87
C GLN A 197 0.49 -13.94 -20.72
N SER A 198 1.22 -14.61 -21.60
CA SER A 198 2.67 -14.46 -21.72
C SER A 198 3.06 -13.19 -22.48
N TYR A 199 4.34 -12.81 -22.43
CA TYR A 199 4.87 -11.58 -23.05
C TYR A 199 4.71 -11.53 -24.58
N ASP A 200 4.70 -12.70 -25.22
CA ASP A 200 4.45 -12.89 -26.65
C ASP A 200 2.95 -12.86 -27.00
N GLY A 201 2.09 -12.67 -25.99
CA GLY A 201 0.65 -12.46 -26.14
C GLY A 201 -0.17 -13.76 -26.20
N PHE A 202 0.45 -14.91 -25.98
CA PHE A 202 -0.21 -16.20 -25.96
C PHE A 202 -0.72 -16.58 -24.57
N LEU A 203 -1.61 -17.57 -24.52
CA LEU A 203 -2.13 -18.14 -23.29
C LEU A 203 -1.18 -19.25 -22.81
N ASP A 204 -0.64 -19.07 -21.61
CA ASP A 204 0.17 -20.04 -20.90
C ASP A 204 -0.56 -20.50 -19.63
N ILE A 205 -0.11 -21.63 -19.08
CA ILE A 205 -0.72 -22.34 -17.97
C ILE A 205 0.31 -22.40 -16.84
N VAL A 206 -0.13 -22.23 -15.59
CA VAL A 206 0.67 -22.62 -14.42
C VAL A 206 -0.12 -23.63 -13.64
N GLU A 207 0.60 -24.70 -13.27
CA GLU A 207 0.10 -25.73 -12.38
C GLU A 207 1.03 -25.80 -11.16
N ILE A 208 0.45 -25.84 -9.97
CA ILE A 208 1.14 -25.88 -8.70
C ILE A 208 0.86 -27.21 -8.04
N LYS A 209 1.92 -27.83 -7.51
CA LYS A 209 1.84 -28.95 -6.59
C LYS A 209 2.70 -28.62 -5.38
N ARG A 210 2.02 -28.42 -4.24
CA ARG A 210 2.60 -27.88 -3.00
C ARG A 210 3.93 -28.56 -2.61
N PRO A 211 4.85 -27.82 -1.95
CA PRO A 211 6.18 -28.32 -1.63
C PRO A 211 6.17 -29.43 -0.57
N GLU A 212 5.22 -29.37 0.36
CA GLU A 212 5.04 -30.28 1.48
C GLU A 212 3.84 -31.21 1.26
N GLY A 213 3.77 -32.31 2.01
CA GLY A 213 2.67 -33.27 1.92
C GLY A 213 3.01 -34.61 1.27
N GLY A 214 4.29 -34.99 1.25
CA GLY A 214 4.76 -36.32 0.86
C GLY A 214 4.98 -36.53 -0.64
N LEU A 215 4.81 -35.50 -1.46
CA LEU A 215 5.13 -35.54 -2.89
C LEU A 215 6.64 -35.69 -3.09
N LYS A 216 7.03 -36.72 -3.82
CA LYS A 216 8.45 -36.96 -4.14
C LYS A 216 8.76 -36.49 -5.55
N PHE A 217 9.95 -35.93 -5.73
CA PHE A 217 10.46 -35.57 -7.06
C PHE A 217 11.19 -36.74 -7.71
N TRP A 218 12.16 -37.32 -6.99
CA TRP A 218 12.97 -38.45 -7.45
C TRP A 218 12.54 -39.75 -6.76
N GLN A 219 12.72 -40.88 -7.44
CA GLN A 219 12.65 -42.18 -6.80
C GLN A 219 13.76 -42.34 -5.75
N SER A 220 13.51 -43.19 -4.75
CA SER A 220 14.46 -43.45 -3.66
C SER A 220 15.66 -44.28 -4.11
N SER A 221 15.55 -45.04 -5.21
CA SER A 221 16.61 -45.82 -5.81
C SER A 221 16.95 -45.28 -7.20
N LEU A 222 18.23 -45.35 -7.56
CA LEU A 222 18.69 -45.10 -8.92
C LEU A 222 18.34 -46.29 -9.82
N ASP A 223 18.16 -46.03 -11.11
CA ASP A 223 18.03 -47.06 -12.14
C ASP A 223 19.21 -46.95 -13.11
N HIS A 224 20.05 -47.98 -13.16
CA HIS A 224 21.31 -47.99 -13.93
C HIS A 224 22.18 -46.75 -13.69
N GLY A 225 22.21 -46.25 -12.45
CA GLY A 225 22.97 -45.05 -12.05
C GLY A 225 22.27 -43.72 -12.34
N ASN A 226 21.04 -43.73 -12.87
CA ASN A 226 20.30 -42.52 -13.22
C ASN A 226 19.22 -42.18 -12.18
N TYR A 227 19.04 -40.89 -11.94
CA TYR A 227 17.90 -40.37 -11.18
C TYR A 227 16.64 -40.45 -12.03
N ILE A 228 15.63 -41.16 -11.53
CA ILE A 228 14.35 -41.36 -12.21
C ILE A 228 13.26 -40.56 -11.49
N PRO A 229 12.41 -39.81 -12.23
CA PRO A 229 11.24 -39.16 -11.66
C PRO A 229 10.37 -40.12 -10.85
N HIS A 230 9.90 -39.68 -9.68
CA HIS A 230 8.91 -40.41 -8.91
C HIS A 230 7.54 -40.38 -9.63
N SER A 231 6.70 -41.39 -9.37
CA SER A 231 5.37 -41.48 -9.98
C SER A 231 4.47 -40.27 -9.66
N ASP A 232 4.69 -39.60 -8.54
CA ASP A 232 3.97 -38.37 -8.17
C ASP A 232 4.29 -37.22 -9.13
N LEU A 233 5.56 -37.03 -9.49
CA LEU A 233 5.97 -36.04 -10.47
C LEU A 233 5.42 -36.40 -11.86
N ILE A 234 5.44 -37.69 -12.23
CA ILE A 234 4.86 -38.15 -13.50
C ILE A 234 3.35 -37.84 -13.59
N LYS A 235 2.60 -38.01 -12.50
CA LYS A 235 1.17 -37.62 -12.47
C LYS A 235 0.98 -36.13 -12.71
N ALA A 236 1.79 -35.28 -12.08
CA ALA A 236 1.72 -33.83 -12.25
C ALA A 236 2.10 -33.41 -13.69
N ILE A 237 3.14 -34.01 -14.27
CA ILE A 237 3.53 -33.81 -15.68
C ILE A 237 2.38 -34.23 -16.61
N THR A 238 1.74 -35.36 -16.33
CA THR A 238 0.61 -35.86 -17.13
C THR A 238 -0.56 -34.87 -17.07
N GLN A 239 -0.89 -34.35 -15.89
CA GLN A 239 -1.93 -33.34 -15.71
C GLN A 239 -1.62 -32.06 -16.49
N ALA A 240 -0.40 -31.53 -16.36
CA ALA A 240 0.05 -30.35 -17.11
C ALA A 240 -0.04 -30.57 -18.63
N SER A 241 0.30 -31.77 -19.10
CA SER A 241 0.22 -32.13 -20.53
C SER A 241 -1.23 -32.19 -21.03
N ILE A 242 -2.16 -32.68 -20.21
CA ILE A 242 -3.60 -32.68 -20.52
C ILE A 242 -4.10 -31.23 -20.65
N TYR A 243 -3.71 -30.34 -19.74
CA TYR A 243 -4.14 -28.94 -19.80
C TYR A 243 -3.64 -28.23 -21.06
N ILE A 244 -2.38 -28.45 -21.46
CA ILE A 244 -1.84 -27.94 -22.73
C ILE A 244 -2.73 -28.43 -23.89
N TYR A 245 -2.99 -29.73 -23.96
CA TYR A 245 -3.79 -30.33 -25.02
C TYR A 245 -5.23 -29.79 -25.08
N GLU A 246 -5.89 -29.60 -23.94
CA GLU A 246 -7.26 -29.08 -23.92
C GLU A 246 -7.33 -27.59 -24.27
N VAL A 247 -6.33 -26.78 -23.89
CA VAL A 247 -6.23 -25.39 -24.38
C VAL A 247 -6.01 -25.36 -25.89
N GLU A 248 -5.19 -26.26 -26.44
CA GLU A 248 -5.01 -26.37 -27.89
C GLU A 248 -6.31 -26.76 -28.61
N ARG A 249 -7.12 -27.64 -28.02
CA ARG A 249 -8.43 -28.02 -28.58
C ARG A 249 -9.42 -26.86 -28.59
N GLU A 250 -9.36 -26.00 -27.59
CA GLU A 250 -10.20 -24.79 -27.52
C GLU A 250 -9.62 -23.63 -28.36
N ALA A 251 -8.54 -23.83 -29.13
CA ALA A 251 -7.89 -22.74 -29.85
C ALA A 251 -8.79 -22.02 -30.88
N ASP A 252 -9.68 -22.78 -31.53
CA ASP A 252 -10.64 -22.25 -32.52
C ASP A 252 -12.00 -21.86 -31.89
N SER A 253 -12.14 -21.98 -30.56
CA SER A 253 -13.37 -21.70 -29.84
C SER A 253 -13.51 -20.19 -29.58
N HIS A 254 -14.36 -19.52 -30.36
CA HIS A 254 -14.63 -18.09 -30.15
C HIS A 254 -15.18 -17.81 -28.73
N LYS A 255 -15.94 -18.74 -28.16
CA LYS A 255 -16.43 -18.63 -26.77
C LYS A 255 -15.28 -18.66 -25.76
N PHE A 256 -14.32 -19.57 -25.94
CA PHE A 256 -13.15 -19.64 -25.06
C PHE A 256 -12.29 -18.39 -25.20
N PHE A 257 -12.05 -17.94 -26.43
CA PHE A 257 -11.32 -16.70 -26.73
C PHE A 257 -11.90 -15.48 -25.99
N GLU A 258 -13.22 -15.30 -25.99
CA GLU A 258 -13.89 -14.24 -25.23
C GLU A 258 -13.75 -14.42 -23.72
N ARG A 259 -13.88 -15.65 -23.19
CA ARG A 259 -13.71 -15.95 -21.76
C ARG A 259 -12.31 -15.60 -21.25
N VAL A 260 -11.27 -15.84 -22.06
CA VAL A 260 -9.88 -15.52 -21.73
C VAL A 260 -9.50 -14.08 -22.07
N GLY A 261 -10.48 -13.21 -22.39
CA GLY A 261 -10.26 -11.79 -22.62
C GLY A 261 -9.54 -11.47 -23.94
N GLY A 262 -9.73 -12.31 -24.95
CA GLY A 262 -9.13 -12.13 -26.28
C GLY A 262 -7.65 -12.54 -26.38
N VAL A 263 -7.16 -13.32 -25.42
CA VAL A 263 -5.79 -13.87 -25.46
C VAL A 263 -5.74 -15.04 -26.45
N ARG A 264 -4.67 -15.08 -27.26
CA ARG A 264 -4.50 -16.12 -28.28
C ARG A 264 -4.01 -17.42 -27.64
N THR A 265 -4.60 -18.54 -28.04
CA THR A 265 -4.41 -19.86 -27.41
C THR A 265 -3.55 -20.80 -28.28
N ILE A 266 -2.68 -20.23 -29.11
CA ILE A 266 -1.83 -20.99 -30.03
C ILE A 266 -0.57 -21.46 -29.29
N LYS A 267 -0.30 -22.77 -29.31
CA LYS A 267 0.88 -23.41 -28.68
C LYS A 267 1.07 -23.00 -27.22
N PRO A 268 0.08 -23.28 -26.34
CA PRO A 268 0.18 -22.96 -24.94
C PRO A 268 1.36 -23.70 -24.30
N ARG A 269 2.05 -23.04 -23.38
CA ARG A 269 3.07 -23.66 -22.52
C ARG A 269 2.51 -23.85 -21.12
N CYS A 270 3.03 -24.82 -20.39
CA CYS A 270 2.74 -24.98 -18.97
C CYS A 270 4.02 -24.81 -18.14
N THR A 271 3.95 -24.01 -17.08
CA THR A 271 4.94 -24.00 -16.01
C THR A 271 4.41 -24.80 -14.83
N LEU A 272 5.01 -25.95 -14.56
CA LEU A 272 4.69 -26.81 -13.42
C LEU A 272 5.61 -26.46 -12.24
N ILE A 273 5.05 -25.91 -11.17
CA ILE A 273 5.76 -25.62 -9.92
C ILE A 273 5.55 -26.79 -8.95
N TYR A 274 6.59 -27.55 -8.68
CA TYR A 274 6.50 -28.83 -7.99
C TYR A 274 7.62 -29.02 -6.97
N GLY A 275 7.26 -29.24 -5.71
CA GLY A 275 8.19 -29.74 -4.68
C GLY A 275 9.36 -28.81 -4.33
N ARG A 276 10.26 -29.33 -3.49
CA ARG A 276 11.50 -28.67 -3.06
C ARG A 276 12.73 -29.33 -3.68
N SER A 277 13.75 -28.52 -3.97
CA SER A 277 15.09 -28.95 -4.39
C SER A 277 16.19 -28.54 -3.42
N ASN A 278 15.85 -27.94 -2.27
CA ASN A 278 16.80 -27.55 -1.21
C ASN A 278 17.69 -28.69 -0.68
N SER A 279 17.25 -29.94 -0.82
CA SER A 279 17.99 -31.14 -0.39
C SER A 279 18.74 -31.86 -1.52
N TRP A 280 18.71 -31.32 -2.74
CA TRP A 280 19.31 -31.99 -3.90
C TRP A 280 20.82 -31.85 -3.93
N ASN A 281 21.49 -32.95 -4.25
CA ASN A 281 22.92 -32.93 -4.58
C ASN A 281 23.15 -32.46 -6.03
N SER A 282 24.43 -32.29 -6.40
CA SER A 282 24.82 -31.85 -7.75
C SER A 282 24.36 -32.78 -8.87
N GLU A 283 24.32 -34.09 -8.63
CA GLU A 283 23.89 -35.08 -9.63
C GLU A 283 22.38 -35.00 -9.88
N GLN A 284 21.58 -34.79 -8.84
CA GLN A 284 20.13 -34.56 -8.95
C GLN A 284 19.82 -33.24 -9.67
N GLN A 285 20.60 -32.19 -9.41
CA GLN A 285 20.48 -30.93 -10.13
C GLN A 285 20.79 -31.09 -11.62
N GLU A 286 21.82 -31.88 -11.96
CA GLU A 286 22.16 -32.17 -13.35
C GLU A 286 21.10 -33.04 -14.03
N ALA A 287 20.63 -34.09 -13.37
CA ALA A 287 19.54 -34.93 -13.87
C ALA A 287 18.26 -34.12 -14.10
N PHE A 288 17.96 -33.17 -13.21
CA PHE A 288 16.85 -32.24 -13.40
C PHE A 288 17.02 -31.37 -14.64
N ARG A 289 18.21 -30.82 -14.90
CA ARG A 289 18.46 -30.01 -16.10
C ARG A 289 18.24 -30.83 -17.37
N ILE A 290 18.73 -32.07 -17.41
CA ILE A 290 18.53 -32.97 -18.55
C ILE A 290 17.03 -33.26 -18.73
N LEU A 291 16.33 -33.65 -17.66
CA LEU A 291 14.90 -33.89 -17.70
C LEU A 291 14.13 -32.66 -18.20
N ASN A 292 14.39 -31.49 -17.61
CA ASN A 292 13.64 -30.28 -17.92
C ASN A 292 13.89 -29.78 -19.35
N SER A 293 15.11 -29.96 -19.87
CA SER A 293 15.46 -29.60 -21.25
C SER A 293 14.86 -30.54 -22.32
N SER A 294 14.36 -31.71 -21.92
CA SER A 294 13.66 -32.63 -22.83
C SER A 294 12.24 -32.19 -23.18
N TYR A 295 11.67 -31.24 -22.43
CA TYR A 295 10.33 -30.73 -22.67
C TYR A 295 10.35 -29.49 -23.57
N HIS A 296 9.38 -29.41 -24.49
CA HIS A 296 9.24 -28.27 -25.40
C HIS A 296 8.18 -27.25 -24.94
N ASN A 297 7.02 -27.73 -24.49
CA ASN A 297 5.89 -26.88 -24.06
C ASN A 297 5.62 -26.99 -22.55
N LEU A 298 6.48 -27.68 -21.80
CA LEU A 298 6.39 -27.82 -20.35
C LEU A 298 7.71 -27.34 -19.75
N THR A 299 7.63 -26.53 -18.70
CA THR A 299 8.78 -26.15 -17.87
C THR A 299 8.47 -26.56 -16.44
N ILE A 300 9.32 -27.37 -15.85
CA ILE A 300 9.23 -27.74 -14.44
C ILE A 300 10.10 -26.76 -13.65
N MET A 301 9.57 -26.29 -12.52
CA MET A 301 10.29 -25.50 -11.52
C MET A 301 10.00 -26.07 -10.13
N THR A 302 10.94 -25.94 -9.20
CA THR A 302 10.67 -26.19 -7.78
C THR A 302 10.39 -24.86 -7.11
N PHE A 303 9.83 -24.89 -5.90
CA PHE A 303 9.64 -23.66 -5.12
C PHE A 303 10.97 -22.96 -4.84
N ASP A 304 12.07 -23.70 -4.68
CA ASP A 304 13.41 -23.13 -4.50
C ASP A 304 13.93 -22.47 -5.79
N HIS A 305 13.65 -23.02 -6.98
CA HIS A 305 13.98 -22.38 -8.26
C HIS A 305 13.20 -21.06 -8.46
N VAL A 306 11.93 -21.01 -8.06
CA VAL A 306 11.12 -19.79 -8.10
C VAL A 306 11.68 -18.75 -7.13
N LEU A 307 12.02 -19.15 -5.91
CA LEU A 307 12.61 -18.28 -4.91
C LEU A 307 13.95 -17.70 -5.39
N GLU A 308 14.82 -18.53 -5.96
CA GLU A 308 16.10 -18.09 -6.52
C GLU A 308 15.89 -17.09 -7.67
N ARG A 309 14.93 -17.36 -8.56
CA ARG A 309 14.54 -16.42 -9.62
C ARG A 309 14.07 -15.08 -9.04
N ALA A 310 13.21 -15.09 -8.03
CA ALA A 310 12.71 -13.88 -7.37
C ALA A 310 13.85 -13.05 -6.75
N LYS A 311 14.80 -13.71 -6.06
CA LYS A 311 15.98 -13.07 -5.48
C LYS A 311 16.85 -12.41 -6.55
N ARG A 312 17.11 -13.10 -7.65
CA ARG A 312 17.85 -12.54 -8.80
C ARG A 312 17.18 -11.33 -9.43
N ILE A 313 15.85 -11.34 -9.55
CA ILE A 313 15.08 -10.17 -10.06
C ILE A 313 15.28 -8.94 -9.15
N LEU A 314 15.48 -9.14 -7.85
CA LEU A 314 15.79 -8.06 -6.90
C LEU A 314 17.29 -7.74 -6.77
N GLY A 315 18.17 -8.45 -7.48
CA GLY A 315 19.61 -8.31 -7.31
C GLY A 315 20.13 -8.82 -5.96
N GLN A 316 19.37 -9.67 -5.28
CA GLN A 316 19.83 -10.40 -4.11
C GLN A 316 20.60 -11.64 -4.58
N ASN A 317 21.91 -11.69 -4.32
CA ASN A 317 22.76 -12.87 -4.53
C ASN A 317 22.87 -13.68 -3.25
#